data_AF-A0A246AAQ5-F1
#
_entry.id   AF-A0A246AAQ5-F1
#
_cell.length_a   1.000
_cell.length_b   1.000
_cell.length_c   1.000
_cell.angle_alpha   90.00
_cell.angle_beta   90.00
_cell.angle_gamma   90.00
#
_symmetry.space_group_name_H-M   'P 1'
#
loop_
_entity.id
_entity.type
_entity.pdbx_description
1 polymer ?
#
loop_
_entity_poly.entity_id
_entity_poly.type
_entity_poly.pdbx_seq_one_letter_code
_entity_poly.pdbx_strand_id
1 'polypeptide(L)'
;MKKTFKYGLVALAMFTILTSCKKESKLNANLDAIDQNIIKDKNSTDIWLDQNFLNPYNIETKYRFDRFELASGKNITPPAVEQVIPAMEMVRDVWIRPYEVAGGGDFIKKISPKQFVLAGSAEYNSNGSITLGTAEGGRKIVLYVINSFDKTNINSVKQMIQVIQHEYTHILNQTVDFSPEYQTVSRGGYEANWTQRPLSEAYSLGFITQYARVSPIEDFAEQSSNMLMLGRVQYNAIVATTPADAQVKLKKKEQYVVDYFKTAFNIDFYQLQKEVQKALFKVSPPVLSRLTGYGVGYTTLYSNPSTDPNQSAEFLGLWNAARTSMAAGGFVLKDFLMTFKANNVMTLRYTFTNATGTTTYFADADYTLALNANTGLTTFTLMATQPTGTTYSNMGVINARMAGVNSYFSTGSFRANWINQIIPGEIGYLGSLGAFYKTTNANSYFYGTMGQ
;
A
#
# COMPACT_ATOMS: atom_id res chain seq x y z
N MET A 1 5.98 -90.14 -4.54
CA MET A 1 5.76 -88.70 -4.27
C MET A 1 5.22 -87.86 -5.45
N LYS A 2 4.98 -88.40 -6.66
CA LYS A 2 4.40 -87.62 -7.80
C LYS A 2 2.87 -87.69 -7.94
N LYS A 3 2.17 -88.60 -7.23
CA LYS A 3 0.71 -88.75 -7.32
C LYS A 3 -0.05 -87.92 -6.26
N THR A 4 0.48 -87.79 -5.04
CA THR A 4 -0.10 -86.93 -3.99
C THR A 4 -0.01 -85.44 -4.32
N PHE A 5 1.04 -85.01 -5.02
CA PHE A 5 1.21 -83.63 -5.47
C PHE A 5 0.19 -83.21 -6.56
N LYS A 6 -0.27 -84.15 -7.39
CA LYS A 6 -1.26 -83.87 -8.45
C LYS A 6 -2.68 -83.67 -7.90
N TYR A 7 -3.07 -84.40 -6.86
CA TYR A 7 -4.37 -84.21 -6.20
C TYR A 7 -4.38 -82.95 -5.31
N GLY A 8 -3.24 -82.59 -4.71
CA GLY A 8 -3.09 -81.32 -3.99
C GLY A 8 -3.17 -80.08 -4.89
N LEU A 9 -2.59 -80.14 -6.10
CA LEU A 9 -2.64 -79.02 -7.05
C LEU A 9 -4.04 -78.82 -7.65
N VAL A 10 -4.80 -79.89 -7.86
CA VAL A 10 -6.18 -79.84 -8.37
C VAL A 10 -7.17 -79.39 -7.29
N ALA A 11 -6.95 -79.75 -6.02
CA ALA A 11 -7.74 -79.26 -4.89
C ALA A 11 -7.49 -77.77 -4.60
N LEU A 12 -6.25 -77.29 -4.76
CA LEU A 12 -5.89 -75.87 -4.61
C LEU A 12 -6.41 -75.02 -5.78
N ALA A 13 -6.44 -75.57 -7.00
CA ALA A 13 -7.02 -74.91 -8.18
C ALA A 13 -8.57 -74.89 -8.18
N MET A 14 -9.24 -75.81 -7.47
CA MET A 14 -10.70 -75.79 -7.30
C MET A 14 -11.18 -74.82 -6.22
N PHE A 15 -10.32 -74.44 -5.27
CA PHE A 15 -10.67 -73.47 -4.22
C PHE A 15 -10.60 -72.00 -4.68
N THR A 16 -9.90 -71.72 -5.78
CA THR A 16 -9.76 -70.36 -6.33
C THR A 16 -10.94 -69.91 -7.21
N ILE A 17 -11.95 -70.76 -7.42
CA ILE A 17 -13.10 -70.47 -8.32
C ILE A 17 -14.35 -70.04 -7.54
N LEU A 18 -14.34 -70.06 -6.20
CA LEU A 18 -15.52 -69.75 -5.37
C LEU A 18 -15.47 -68.39 -4.64
N THR A 19 -14.50 -67.54 -4.96
CA THR A 19 -14.48 -66.13 -4.52
C THR A 19 -14.61 -65.19 -5.72
N SER A 20 -15.63 -65.41 -6.55
CA SER A 20 -16.17 -64.29 -7.33
C SER A 20 -17.03 -63.49 -6.35
N CYS A 21 -16.47 -62.41 -5.80
CA CYS A 21 -17.32 -61.34 -5.28
C CYS A 21 -18.36 -61.07 -6.36
N LYS A 22 -19.65 -61.26 -6.02
CA LYS A 22 -20.71 -60.63 -6.82
C LYS A 22 -20.26 -59.19 -7.00
N LYS A 23 -20.18 -58.70 -8.24
CA LYS A 23 -20.09 -57.25 -8.45
C LYS A 23 -21.24 -56.69 -7.63
N GLU A 24 -20.93 -56.03 -6.52
CA GLU A 24 -21.94 -55.26 -5.82
C GLU A 24 -22.56 -54.36 -6.88
N SER A 25 -23.89 -54.29 -6.86
CA SER A 25 -24.63 -53.35 -7.71
C SER A 25 -23.90 -52.02 -7.65
N LYS A 26 -23.61 -51.40 -8.81
CA LYS A 26 -23.03 -50.06 -8.87
C LYS A 26 -23.69 -49.24 -7.77
N LEU A 27 -22.89 -48.74 -6.83
CA LEU A 27 -23.38 -47.91 -5.74
C LEU A 27 -24.17 -46.77 -6.40
N ASN A 28 -25.49 -46.90 -6.42
CA ASN A 28 -26.39 -45.87 -6.94
C ASN A 28 -26.65 -44.87 -5.81
N ALA A 29 -25.56 -44.47 -5.15
CA ALA A 29 -25.57 -43.31 -4.29
C ALA A 29 -25.57 -42.12 -5.23
N ASN A 30 -26.61 -41.30 -5.14
CA ASN A 30 -26.57 -39.98 -5.75
C ASN A 30 -25.48 -39.20 -5.01
N LEU A 31 -24.24 -39.25 -5.50
CA LEU A 31 -23.12 -38.54 -4.91
C LEU A 31 -23.41 -37.03 -4.89
N ASP A 32 -24.16 -36.51 -5.86
CA ASP A 32 -24.62 -35.12 -5.87
C ASP A 32 -25.66 -34.81 -4.78
N ALA A 33 -26.27 -35.81 -4.14
CA ALA A 33 -27.14 -35.63 -2.98
C ALA A 33 -26.36 -35.63 -1.64
N ILE A 34 -25.08 -36.02 -1.67
CA ILE A 34 -24.22 -36.16 -0.49
C ILE A 34 -23.04 -35.18 -0.56
N ASP A 35 -22.64 -34.76 -1.76
CA ASP A 35 -21.61 -33.76 -1.99
C ASP A 35 -22.11 -32.38 -1.58
N GLN A 36 -21.72 -31.97 -0.38
CA GLN A 36 -22.05 -30.66 0.20
C GLN A 36 -21.45 -29.49 -0.62
N ASN A 37 -20.56 -29.76 -1.58
CA ASN A 37 -20.01 -28.74 -2.48
C ASN A 37 -20.96 -28.43 -3.66
N ILE A 38 -21.94 -29.29 -3.95
CA ILE A 38 -22.93 -29.02 -5.01
C ILE A 38 -24.10 -28.21 -4.42
N ILE A 39 -24.02 -26.89 -4.57
CA ILE A 39 -25.09 -25.97 -4.18
C ILE A 39 -26.19 -26.00 -5.25
N LYS A 40 -27.27 -26.76 -4.99
CA LYS A 40 -28.42 -26.87 -5.91
C LYS A 40 -29.32 -25.63 -5.89
N ASP A 41 -29.46 -25.00 -4.72
CA ASP A 41 -30.30 -23.81 -4.52
C ASP A 41 -29.42 -22.57 -4.32
N LYS A 42 -28.89 -22.04 -5.43
CA LYS A 42 -28.08 -20.82 -5.43
C LYS A 42 -28.94 -19.60 -5.13
N ASN A 43 -28.56 -18.83 -4.12
CA ASN A 43 -29.14 -17.53 -3.82
C ASN A 43 -28.38 -16.40 -4.56
N SER A 44 -28.79 -15.16 -4.34
CA SER A 44 -28.17 -13.98 -4.98
C SER A 44 -26.68 -13.81 -4.66
N THR A 45 -26.23 -14.20 -3.47
CA THR A 45 -24.81 -14.16 -3.07
C THR A 45 -24.00 -15.20 -3.84
N ASP A 46 -24.49 -16.44 -3.95
CA ASP A 46 -23.82 -17.48 -4.74
C ASP A 46 -23.68 -17.04 -6.21
N ILE A 47 -24.75 -16.52 -6.81
CA ILE A 47 -24.75 -16.06 -8.21
C ILE A 47 -23.76 -14.90 -8.39
N TRP A 48 -23.73 -13.96 -7.46
CA TRP A 48 -22.81 -12.82 -7.52
C TRP A 48 -21.36 -13.30 -7.44
N LEU A 49 -21.04 -14.24 -6.56
CA LEU A 49 -19.69 -14.83 -6.44
C LEU A 49 -19.31 -15.60 -7.71
N ASP A 50 -20.23 -16.35 -8.30
CA ASP A 50 -19.96 -17.05 -9.56
C ASP A 50 -19.58 -16.07 -10.68
N GLN A 51 -20.36 -15.00 -10.82
CA GLN A 51 -20.20 -14.00 -11.87
C GLN A 51 -18.93 -13.15 -11.70
N ASN A 52 -18.50 -12.90 -10.46
CA ASN A 52 -17.39 -12.00 -10.16
C ASN A 52 -16.08 -12.73 -9.83
N PHE A 53 -16.12 -14.03 -9.52
CA PHE A 53 -14.95 -14.82 -9.11
C PHE A 53 -14.80 -16.12 -9.89
N LEU A 54 -15.79 -17.02 -9.80
CA LEU A 54 -15.66 -18.36 -10.37
C LEU A 54 -15.53 -18.33 -11.89
N ASN A 55 -16.48 -17.71 -12.58
CA ASN A 55 -16.52 -17.65 -14.03
C ASN A 55 -15.34 -16.85 -14.64
N PRO A 56 -15.00 -15.64 -14.14
CA PRO A 56 -13.90 -14.87 -14.74
C PRO A 56 -12.50 -15.37 -14.37
N TYR A 57 -12.31 -15.94 -13.16
CA TYR A 57 -10.97 -16.22 -12.63
C TYR A 57 -10.74 -17.66 -12.18
N ASN A 58 -11.77 -18.52 -12.21
CA ASN A 58 -11.73 -19.86 -11.64
C ASN A 58 -11.36 -19.85 -10.14
N ILE A 59 -11.97 -18.91 -9.42
CA ILE A 59 -11.81 -18.74 -7.97
C ILE A 59 -13.15 -19.05 -7.30
N GLU A 60 -13.20 -20.12 -6.52
CA GLU A 60 -14.37 -20.45 -5.71
C GLU A 60 -14.35 -19.63 -4.41
N THR A 61 -15.49 -19.09 -3.98
CA THR A 61 -15.61 -18.44 -2.67
C THR A 61 -16.58 -19.21 -1.79
N LYS A 62 -16.04 -19.97 -0.82
CA LYS A 62 -16.82 -20.71 0.17
C LYS A 62 -17.16 -19.81 1.35
N TYR A 63 -18.40 -19.32 1.38
CA TYR A 63 -18.94 -18.58 2.52
C TYR A 63 -20.00 -19.37 3.32
N ARG A 64 -20.61 -20.39 2.70
CA ARG A 64 -21.48 -21.33 3.41
C ARG A 64 -20.58 -22.12 4.36
N PHE A 65 -20.82 -21.94 5.66
CA PHE A 65 -19.87 -22.37 6.67
C PHE A 65 -19.65 -23.87 6.66
N ASP A 66 -18.39 -24.26 6.44
CA ASP A 66 -17.92 -25.63 6.50
C ASP A 66 -16.77 -25.69 7.51
N ARG A 67 -16.99 -26.40 8.62
CA ARG A 67 -16.02 -26.46 9.71
C ARG A 67 -14.74 -27.17 9.31
N PHE A 68 -14.80 -28.07 8.32
CA PHE A 68 -13.66 -28.88 7.88
C PHE A 68 -12.69 -28.11 6.99
N GLU A 69 -13.11 -26.95 6.46
CA GLU A 69 -12.23 -26.06 5.70
C GLU A 69 -11.35 -25.16 6.58
N LEU A 70 -11.59 -25.18 7.89
CA LEU A 70 -10.99 -24.29 8.89
C LEU A 70 -10.16 -25.08 9.91
N ALA A 71 -9.16 -24.43 10.51
CA ALA A 71 -8.25 -25.06 11.47
C ALA A 71 -9.00 -25.80 12.59
N SER A 72 -8.67 -27.07 12.83
CA SER A 72 -9.34 -27.90 13.85
C SER A 72 -9.07 -27.38 15.28
N GLY A 73 -10.01 -27.60 16.20
CA GLY A 73 -9.86 -27.22 17.61
C GLY A 73 -9.93 -25.71 17.91
N LYS A 74 -10.30 -24.89 16.92
CA LYS A 74 -10.49 -23.43 17.06
C LYS A 74 -11.97 -23.06 17.15
N ASN A 75 -12.29 -22.02 17.92
CA ASN A 75 -13.65 -21.46 17.97
C ASN A 75 -13.80 -20.41 16.86
N ILE A 76 -14.38 -20.81 15.73
CA ILE A 76 -14.59 -19.95 14.57
C ILE A 76 -16.08 -19.88 14.25
N THR A 77 -16.62 -18.69 14.06
CA THR A 77 -18.04 -18.48 13.74
C THR A 77 -18.30 -18.41 12.24
N PRO A 78 -19.52 -18.75 11.77
CA PRO A 78 -19.95 -18.52 10.40
C PRO A 78 -19.85 -17.03 9.99
N PRO A 79 -19.51 -16.74 8.72
CA PRO A 79 -19.61 -15.38 8.19
C PRO A 79 -21.07 -14.96 8.05
N ALA A 80 -21.36 -13.70 8.35
CA ALA A 80 -22.64 -13.05 8.10
C ALA A 80 -22.82 -12.87 6.58
N VAL A 81 -23.91 -13.38 6.03
CA VAL A 81 -24.12 -13.45 4.56
C VAL A 81 -24.11 -12.05 3.94
N GLU A 82 -24.66 -11.07 4.63
CA GLU A 82 -24.70 -9.66 4.23
C GLU A 82 -23.32 -9.00 4.16
N GLN A 83 -22.29 -9.57 4.81
CA GLN A 83 -20.91 -9.08 4.77
C GLN A 83 -20.08 -9.70 3.65
N VAL A 84 -20.54 -10.81 3.05
CA VAL A 84 -19.80 -11.55 2.03
C VAL A 84 -19.56 -10.71 0.78
N ILE A 85 -20.62 -10.13 0.21
CA ILE A 85 -20.50 -9.29 -1.00
C ILE A 85 -19.65 -8.05 -0.69
N PRO A 86 -19.89 -7.26 0.38
CA PRO A 86 -19.03 -6.13 0.75
C PRO A 86 -17.53 -6.47 0.84
N ALA A 87 -17.17 -7.58 1.47
CA ALA A 87 -15.78 -8.01 1.58
C ALA A 87 -15.21 -8.40 0.21
N MET A 88 -15.92 -9.25 -0.52
CA MET A 88 -15.45 -9.75 -1.81
C MET A 88 -15.45 -8.66 -2.90
N GLU A 89 -16.30 -7.64 -2.82
CA GLU A 89 -16.21 -6.44 -3.65
C GLU A 89 -14.82 -5.79 -3.53
N MET A 90 -14.29 -5.66 -2.32
CA MET A 90 -12.96 -5.08 -2.10
C MET A 90 -11.84 -6.02 -2.59
N VAL A 91 -11.99 -7.33 -2.43
CA VAL A 91 -11.06 -8.31 -3.01
C VAL A 91 -10.99 -8.16 -4.53
N ARG A 92 -12.14 -8.07 -5.20
CA ARG A 92 -12.20 -7.83 -6.65
C ARG A 92 -11.59 -6.48 -7.03
N ASP A 93 -11.95 -5.42 -6.33
CA ASP A 93 -11.69 -4.05 -6.77
C ASP A 93 -10.30 -3.53 -6.39
N VAL A 94 -9.72 -4.02 -5.29
CA VAL A 94 -8.43 -3.54 -4.76
C VAL A 94 -7.30 -4.54 -4.98
N TRP A 95 -7.61 -5.84 -5.15
CA TRP A 95 -6.61 -6.86 -5.46
C TRP A 95 -6.68 -7.30 -6.93
N ILE A 96 -7.77 -7.92 -7.38
CA ILE A 96 -7.83 -8.53 -8.73
C ILE A 96 -7.67 -7.48 -9.85
N ARG A 97 -8.52 -6.45 -9.87
CA ARG A 97 -8.57 -5.46 -10.98
C ARG A 97 -7.24 -4.73 -11.19
N PRO A 98 -6.49 -4.30 -10.16
CA PRO A 98 -5.16 -3.73 -10.36
C PRO A 98 -4.18 -4.67 -11.07
N TYR A 99 -4.21 -5.97 -10.77
CA TYR A 99 -3.38 -6.95 -11.48
C TYR A 99 -3.82 -7.16 -12.93
N GLU A 100 -5.12 -7.08 -13.23
CA GLU A 100 -5.59 -7.14 -14.63
C GLU A 100 -5.04 -5.98 -15.46
N VAL A 101 -4.98 -4.78 -14.87
CA VAL A 101 -4.46 -3.58 -15.55
C VAL A 101 -2.94 -3.66 -15.71
N ALA A 102 -2.21 -4.07 -14.66
CA ALA A 102 -0.75 -4.02 -14.66
C ALA A 102 -0.08 -5.26 -15.30
N GLY A 103 -0.66 -6.45 -15.12
CA GLY A 103 -0.13 -7.72 -15.64
C GLY A 103 -0.94 -8.34 -16.77
N GLY A 104 -2.08 -7.74 -17.14
CA GLY A 104 -3.02 -8.30 -18.10
C GLY A 104 -3.98 -9.30 -17.45
N GLY A 105 -5.19 -9.43 -17.99
CA GLY A 105 -6.23 -10.29 -17.43
C GLY A 105 -5.84 -11.78 -17.33
N ASP A 106 -4.92 -12.25 -18.17
CA ASP A 106 -4.41 -13.62 -18.14
C ASP A 106 -3.55 -13.93 -16.92
N PHE A 107 -2.83 -12.94 -16.38
CA PHE A 107 -1.91 -13.12 -15.27
C PHE A 107 -2.64 -13.61 -14.02
N ILE A 108 -3.63 -12.85 -13.56
CA ILE A 108 -4.38 -13.15 -12.33
C ILE A 108 -5.28 -14.40 -12.50
N LYS A 109 -5.67 -14.75 -13.72
CA LYS A 109 -6.41 -16.00 -14.00
C LYS A 109 -5.53 -17.24 -13.83
N LYS A 110 -4.29 -17.16 -14.32
CA LYS A 110 -3.34 -18.28 -14.29
C LYS A 110 -2.79 -18.49 -12.88
N ILE A 111 -2.29 -17.42 -12.27
CA ILE A 111 -1.62 -17.45 -10.99
C ILE A 111 -2.54 -16.76 -9.98
N SER A 112 -3.46 -17.53 -9.40
CA SER A 112 -4.36 -17.07 -8.35
C SER A 112 -4.68 -18.24 -7.42
N PRO A 113 -5.00 -17.96 -6.14
CA PRO A 113 -5.65 -18.94 -5.30
C PRO A 113 -6.92 -19.42 -6.02
N LYS A 114 -7.19 -20.72 -5.96
CA LYS A 114 -8.41 -21.31 -6.54
C LYS A 114 -9.59 -21.25 -5.58
N GLN A 115 -9.36 -20.91 -4.32
CA GLN A 115 -10.41 -20.84 -3.33
C GLN A 115 -10.17 -19.73 -2.29
N PHE A 116 -11.23 -19.00 -1.97
CA PHE A 116 -11.36 -18.25 -0.73
C PHE A 116 -12.32 -18.98 0.21
N VAL A 117 -11.95 -19.10 1.48
CA VAL A 117 -12.85 -19.58 2.55
C VAL A 117 -13.10 -18.44 3.52
N LEU A 118 -14.37 -18.13 3.78
CA LEU A 118 -14.75 -16.99 4.62
C LEU A 118 -15.14 -17.45 6.02
N ALA A 119 -14.57 -16.79 7.04
CA ALA A 119 -14.84 -17.02 8.45
C ALA A 119 -15.31 -15.73 9.14
N GLY A 120 -16.35 -15.84 9.98
CA GLY A 120 -16.96 -14.67 10.62
C GLY A 120 -16.11 -14.04 11.72
N SER A 121 -15.38 -14.86 12.48
CA SER A 121 -14.50 -14.42 13.58
C SER A 121 -13.03 -14.59 13.25
N ALA A 122 -12.15 -14.02 14.08
CA ALA A 122 -10.71 -14.29 14.05
C ALA A 122 -10.41 -15.73 14.47
N GLU A 123 -9.26 -16.25 14.04
CA GLU A 123 -8.63 -17.41 14.67
C GLU A 123 -7.64 -16.94 15.74
N TYR A 124 -7.79 -17.42 16.97
CA TYR A 124 -6.89 -17.09 18.08
C TYR A 124 -5.77 -18.12 18.24
N ASN A 125 -4.54 -17.64 18.32
CA ASN A 125 -3.34 -18.44 18.58
C ASN A 125 -3.11 -18.63 20.09
N SER A 126 -2.35 -19.66 20.45
CA SER A 126 -2.02 -19.97 21.86
C SER A 126 -1.23 -18.85 22.56
N ASN A 127 -0.56 -17.99 21.80
CA ASN A 127 0.17 -16.82 22.29
C ASN A 127 -0.67 -15.53 22.36
N GLY A 128 -1.98 -15.61 22.11
CA GLY A 128 -2.90 -14.47 22.14
C GLY A 128 -2.91 -13.60 20.87
N SER A 129 -2.06 -13.89 19.88
CA SER A 129 -2.15 -13.25 18.55
C SER A 129 -3.35 -13.80 17.76
N ILE A 130 -3.78 -13.06 16.74
CA ILE A 130 -4.84 -13.49 15.83
C ILE A 130 -4.29 -13.77 14.43
N THR A 131 -4.81 -14.80 13.79
CA THR A 131 -4.56 -15.10 12.38
C THR A 131 -5.68 -14.48 11.55
N LEU A 132 -5.30 -13.61 10.61
CA LEU A 132 -6.23 -12.83 9.78
C LEU A 132 -6.41 -13.41 8.37
N GLY A 133 -5.48 -14.27 7.97
CA GLY A 133 -5.62 -15.19 6.86
C GLY A 133 -4.52 -16.23 6.87
N THR A 134 -4.73 -17.28 6.09
CA THR A 134 -3.76 -18.37 5.89
C THR A 134 -3.82 -18.79 4.44
N ALA A 135 -2.68 -19.13 3.84
CA ALA A 135 -2.64 -19.87 2.59
C ALA A 135 -2.31 -21.35 2.81
N GLU A 136 -3.11 -22.24 2.25
CA GLU A 136 -2.82 -23.67 2.20
C GLU A 136 -2.38 -24.06 0.79
N GLY A 137 -1.10 -24.41 0.64
CA GLY A 137 -0.51 -24.92 -0.62
C GLY A 137 -0.65 -23.98 -1.82
N GLY A 138 -0.72 -22.67 -1.57
CA GLY A 138 -0.90 -21.65 -2.61
C GLY A 138 -2.23 -21.70 -3.36
N ARG A 139 -3.16 -22.57 -2.95
CA ARG A 139 -4.43 -22.80 -3.63
C ARG A 139 -5.63 -22.22 -2.88
N LYS A 140 -5.58 -22.17 -1.56
CA LYS A 140 -6.69 -21.72 -0.72
C LYS A 140 -6.22 -20.58 0.17
N ILE A 141 -6.99 -19.49 0.24
CA ILE A 141 -6.81 -18.42 1.21
C ILE A 141 -8.03 -18.38 2.14
N VAL A 142 -7.80 -18.44 3.45
CA VAL A 142 -8.86 -18.22 4.44
C VAL A 142 -8.89 -16.74 4.81
N LEU A 143 -10.06 -16.10 4.78
CA LEU A 143 -10.27 -14.72 5.23
C LEU A 143 -11.10 -14.75 6.52
N TYR A 144 -10.51 -14.28 7.61
CA TYR A 144 -11.16 -14.21 8.91
C TYR A 144 -11.82 -12.84 9.14
N VAL A 145 -12.53 -12.69 10.27
CA VAL A 145 -13.14 -11.42 10.72
C VAL A 145 -14.12 -10.76 9.74
N ILE A 146 -14.75 -11.55 8.87
CA ILE A 146 -15.73 -11.06 7.88
C ILE A 146 -16.91 -10.34 8.56
N ASN A 147 -17.31 -10.75 9.76
CA ASN A 147 -18.45 -10.12 10.45
C ASN A 147 -18.16 -8.71 10.95
N SER A 148 -16.89 -8.37 11.14
CA SER A 148 -16.44 -7.04 11.55
C SER A 148 -15.88 -6.21 10.40
N PHE A 149 -15.96 -6.72 9.17
CA PHE A 149 -15.45 -6.02 8.01
C PHE A 149 -16.30 -4.78 7.71
N ASP A 150 -15.64 -3.64 7.49
CA ASP A 150 -16.28 -2.40 7.08
C ASP A 150 -15.63 -1.88 5.80
N LYS A 151 -16.36 -1.99 4.67
CA LYS A 151 -15.87 -1.54 3.36
C LYS A 151 -15.69 -0.03 3.25
N THR A 152 -16.25 0.75 4.18
CA THR A 152 -16.11 2.22 4.22
C THR A 152 -14.92 2.66 5.07
N ASN A 153 -14.39 1.75 5.89
CA ASN A 153 -13.22 1.99 6.71
C ASN A 153 -11.96 1.53 5.98
N ILE A 154 -11.13 2.50 5.56
CA ILE A 154 -9.90 2.23 4.82
C ILE A 154 -8.93 1.30 5.57
N ASN A 155 -8.90 1.33 6.89
CA ASN A 155 -8.02 0.45 7.67
C ASN A 155 -8.53 -0.99 7.64
N SER A 156 -9.85 -1.20 7.70
CA SER A 156 -10.46 -2.53 7.54
C SER A 156 -10.17 -3.11 6.15
N VAL A 157 -10.31 -2.28 5.10
CA VAL A 157 -9.97 -2.68 3.73
C VAL A 157 -8.48 -3.00 3.59
N LYS A 158 -7.59 -2.11 4.03
CA LYS A 158 -6.13 -2.31 3.95
C LYS A 158 -5.70 -3.58 4.69
N GLN A 159 -6.23 -3.84 5.88
CA GLN A 159 -5.89 -5.03 6.66
C GLN A 159 -6.21 -6.33 5.91
N MET A 160 -7.43 -6.46 5.36
CA MET A 160 -7.83 -7.65 4.62
C MET A 160 -7.03 -7.81 3.31
N ILE A 161 -6.88 -6.72 2.56
CA ILE A 161 -6.17 -6.78 1.26
C ILE A 161 -4.67 -7.00 1.46
N GLN A 162 -4.06 -6.45 2.51
CA GLN A 162 -2.64 -6.70 2.81
C GLN A 162 -2.37 -8.19 3.04
N VAL A 163 -3.25 -8.87 3.78
CA VAL A 163 -3.16 -10.33 3.99
C VAL A 163 -3.24 -11.06 2.66
N ILE A 164 -4.20 -10.72 1.80
CA ILE A 164 -4.32 -11.34 0.47
C ILE A 164 -3.06 -11.10 -0.37
N GLN A 165 -2.53 -9.87 -0.38
CA GLN A 165 -1.31 -9.53 -1.13
C GLN A 165 -0.07 -10.24 -0.59
N HIS A 166 0.02 -10.40 0.74
CA HIS A 166 1.08 -11.15 1.40
C HIS A 166 1.04 -12.62 0.96
N GLU A 167 -0.11 -13.29 1.12
CA GLU A 167 -0.28 -14.68 0.71
C GLU A 167 -0.12 -14.87 -0.80
N TYR A 168 -0.60 -13.91 -1.59
CA TYR A 168 -0.42 -13.95 -3.03
C TYR A 168 1.05 -13.85 -3.42
N THR A 169 1.85 -13.06 -2.69
CA THR A 169 3.31 -13.02 -2.92
C THR A 169 3.94 -14.38 -2.68
N HIS A 170 3.51 -15.14 -1.66
CA HIS A 170 3.96 -16.52 -1.48
C HIS A 170 3.61 -17.42 -2.67
N ILE A 171 2.40 -17.29 -3.24
CA ILE A 171 1.98 -18.03 -4.45
C ILE A 171 2.87 -17.69 -5.65
N LEU A 172 3.16 -16.40 -5.83
CA LEU A 172 4.07 -15.95 -6.88
C LEU A 172 5.46 -16.57 -6.69
N ASN A 173 6.00 -16.52 -5.47
CA ASN A 173 7.31 -17.06 -5.15
C ASN A 173 7.40 -18.58 -5.34
N GLN A 174 6.29 -19.31 -5.14
CA GLN A 174 6.20 -20.74 -5.45
C GLN A 174 6.17 -21.03 -6.97
N THR A 175 5.77 -20.05 -7.78
CA THR A 175 5.72 -20.17 -9.23
C THR A 175 7.06 -19.82 -9.87
N VAL A 176 7.69 -18.74 -9.39
CA VAL A 176 9.04 -18.31 -9.78
C VAL A 176 9.75 -17.79 -8.53
N ASP A 177 10.89 -18.38 -8.18
CA ASP A 177 11.65 -17.95 -7.01
C ASP A 177 12.14 -16.49 -7.16
N PHE A 178 12.08 -15.72 -6.08
CA PHE A 178 12.80 -14.46 -5.98
C PHE A 178 14.29 -14.71 -5.73
N SER A 179 15.12 -13.71 -6.02
CA SER A 179 16.58 -13.82 -5.87
C SER A 179 16.98 -14.15 -4.42
N PRO A 180 17.78 -15.21 -4.18
CA PRO A 180 18.24 -15.56 -2.84
C PRO A 180 19.13 -14.48 -2.21
N GLU A 181 19.70 -13.57 -3.02
CA GLU A 181 20.49 -12.43 -2.59
C GLU A 181 19.66 -11.41 -1.79
N TYR A 182 18.32 -11.43 -1.91
CA TYR A 182 17.42 -10.62 -1.10
C TYR A 182 17.68 -10.81 0.41
N GLN A 183 17.85 -12.06 0.85
CA GLN A 183 18.06 -12.38 2.26
C GLN A 183 19.36 -11.78 2.84
N THR A 184 20.33 -11.46 1.96
CA THR A 184 21.62 -10.92 2.39
C THR A 184 21.52 -9.46 2.82
N VAL A 185 20.47 -8.74 2.40
CA VAL A 185 20.30 -7.30 2.67
C VAL A 185 20.14 -7.03 4.17
N SER A 186 19.38 -7.86 4.87
CA SER A 186 19.14 -7.76 6.32
C SER A 186 19.69 -8.96 7.09
N ARG A 187 20.77 -9.58 6.57
CA ARG A 187 21.45 -10.71 7.23
C ARG A 187 21.80 -10.38 8.68
N GLY A 188 21.47 -11.29 9.59
CA GLY A 188 21.68 -11.13 11.03
C GLY A 188 20.57 -10.36 11.76
N GLY A 189 19.58 -9.81 11.04
CA GLY A 189 18.41 -9.16 11.64
C GLY A 189 17.16 -10.05 11.77
N TYR A 190 17.18 -11.24 11.15
CA TYR A 190 16.09 -12.22 11.22
C TYR A 190 16.00 -12.84 12.62
N GLU A 191 14.79 -12.95 13.13
CA GLU A 191 14.45 -13.47 14.47
C GLU A 191 13.06 -14.09 14.42
N ALA A 192 12.93 -15.36 14.84
CA ALA A 192 11.68 -16.09 14.78
C ALA A 192 10.65 -15.54 15.78
N ASN A 193 11.09 -15.03 16.94
CA ASN A 193 10.22 -14.48 17.96
C ASN A 193 9.94 -12.97 17.73
N TRP A 194 9.17 -12.68 16.68
CA TRP A 194 8.87 -11.32 16.24
C TRP A 194 7.90 -10.54 17.17
N THR A 195 7.04 -11.23 17.91
CA THR A 195 5.96 -10.61 18.71
C THR A 195 6.47 -9.86 19.94
N GLN A 196 7.71 -10.09 20.35
CA GLN A 196 8.31 -9.46 21.55
C GLN A 196 9.19 -8.23 21.24
N ARG A 197 9.33 -7.84 19.97
CA ARG A 197 10.23 -6.75 19.53
C ARG A 197 9.43 -5.59 18.97
N PRO A 198 9.74 -4.32 19.26
CA PRO A 198 8.98 -3.19 18.74
C PRO A 198 9.22 -2.95 17.24
N LEU A 199 8.25 -2.31 16.57
CA LEU A 199 8.36 -1.93 15.15
C LEU A 199 9.57 -1.02 14.87
N SER A 200 9.95 -0.16 15.81
CA SER A 200 11.14 0.70 15.69
C SER A 200 12.45 -0.09 15.56
N GLU A 201 12.54 -1.26 16.19
CA GLU A 201 13.68 -2.17 16.04
C GLU A 201 13.68 -2.83 14.66
N ALA A 202 12.51 -3.23 14.14
CA ALA A 202 12.41 -3.76 12.78
C ALA A 202 12.84 -2.72 11.74
N TYR A 203 12.35 -1.47 11.88
CA TYR A 203 12.76 -0.36 11.04
C TYR A 203 14.26 -0.08 11.10
N SER A 204 14.89 -0.09 12.28
CA SER A 204 16.33 0.17 12.39
C SER A 204 17.20 -0.92 11.74
N LEU A 205 16.65 -2.12 11.54
CA LEU A 205 17.31 -3.26 10.91
C LEU A 205 16.98 -3.41 9.41
N GLY A 206 16.17 -2.51 8.85
CA GLY A 206 15.78 -2.52 7.44
C GLY A 206 14.65 -3.51 7.12
N PHE A 207 13.69 -3.69 8.03
CA PHE A 207 12.46 -4.46 7.80
C PHE A 207 11.25 -3.53 7.88
N ILE A 208 10.27 -3.71 6.98
CA ILE A 208 9.08 -2.84 6.93
C ILE A 208 8.03 -3.17 8.00
N THR A 209 8.07 -4.38 8.57
CA THR A 209 7.22 -4.78 9.71
C THR A 209 8.02 -5.64 10.69
N GLN A 210 7.47 -5.85 11.90
CA GLN A 210 8.04 -6.80 12.86
C GLN A 210 8.02 -8.23 12.30
N TYR A 211 6.93 -8.62 11.63
CA TYR A 211 6.74 -9.96 11.09
C TYR A 211 7.70 -10.29 9.95
N ALA A 212 8.11 -9.31 9.15
CA ALA A 212 9.14 -9.45 8.13
C ALA A 212 10.48 -10.00 8.66
N ARG A 213 10.72 -9.98 9.98
CA ARG A 213 11.94 -10.54 10.59
C ARG A 213 11.90 -12.05 10.74
N VAL A 214 10.76 -12.71 10.58
CA VAL A 214 10.62 -14.15 10.85
C VAL A 214 11.45 -14.98 9.87
N SER A 215 11.40 -14.65 8.59
CA SER A 215 12.18 -15.32 7.56
C SER A 215 12.35 -14.44 6.33
N PRO A 216 13.31 -14.74 5.44
CA PRO A 216 13.45 -14.04 4.16
C PRO A 216 12.22 -14.11 3.27
N ILE A 217 11.43 -15.19 3.36
CA ILE A 217 10.21 -15.38 2.56
C ILE A 217 9.10 -14.47 3.08
N GLU A 218 8.92 -14.39 4.40
CA GLU A 218 7.98 -13.46 5.04
C GLU A 218 8.39 -12.01 4.80
N ASP A 219 9.69 -11.71 4.86
CA ASP A 219 10.24 -10.39 4.57
C ASP A 219 9.88 -9.92 3.16
N PHE A 220 10.02 -10.79 2.16
CA PHE A 220 9.71 -10.46 0.78
C PHE A 220 8.19 -10.23 0.58
N ALA A 221 7.35 -11.07 1.20
CA ALA A 221 5.90 -10.94 1.16
C ALA A 221 5.41 -9.67 1.86
N GLU A 222 5.96 -9.36 3.04
CA GLU A 222 5.67 -8.13 3.77
C GLU A 222 6.16 -6.90 3.01
N GLN A 223 7.35 -6.95 2.42
CA GLN A 223 7.87 -5.85 1.62
C GLN A 223 6.94 -5.55 0.43
N SER A 224 6.55 -6.57 -0.33
CA SER A 224 5.68 -6.43 -1.49
C SER A 224 4.29 -5.91 -1.12
N SER A 225 3.65 -6.53 -0.11
CA SER A 225 2.30 -6.18 0.32
C SER A 225 2.23 -4.76 0.91
N ASN A 226 3.19 -4.38 1.77
CA ASN A 226 3.24 -3.05 2.36
C ASN A 226 3.51 -1.98 1.31
N MET A 227 4.39 -2.24 0.33
CA MET A 227 4.60 -1.30 -0.77
C MET A 227 3.28 -1.04 -1.54
N LEU A 228 2.48 -2.07 -1.83
CA LEU A 228 1.19 -1.89 -2.50
C LEU A 228 0.16 -1.14 -1.65
N MET A 229 0.09 -1.42 -0.34
CA MET A 229 -0.90 -0.84 0.57
C MET A 229 -0.59 0.59 1.02
N LEU A 230 0.69 0.91 1.22
CA LEU A 230 1.15 2.24 1.61
C LEU A 230 1.25 3.18 0.40
N GLY A 231 1.54 2.63 -0.78
CA GLY A 231 1.89 3.42 -1.96
C GLY A 231 3.24 4.14 -1.79
N ARG A 232 3.74 4.73 -2.88
CA ARG A 232 5.08 5.33 -2.93
C ARG A 232 5.28 6.42 -1.88
N VAL A 233 4.30 7.31 -1.72
CA VAL A 233 4.41 8.47 -0.83
C VAL A 233 4.54 8.04 0.63
N GLN A 234 3.64 7.20 1.15
CA GLN A 234 3.70 6.80 2.56
C GLN A 234 4.87 5.84 2.83
N TYR A 235 5.17 4.92 1.90
CA TYR A 235 6.31 4.02 2.03
C TYR A 235 7.63 4.79 2.16
N ASN A 236 7.89 5.73 1.25
CA ASN A 236 9.09 6.57 1.30
C ASN A 236 9.16 7.43 2.56
N ALA A 237 8.01 7.90 3.05
CA ALA A 237 7.96 8.68 4.27
C ALA A 237 8.40 7.86 5.49
N ILE A 238 7.97 6.60 5.58
CA ILE A 238 8.46 5.66 6.60
C ILE A 238 9.96 5.46 6.45
N VAL A 239 10.44 5.12 5.24
CA VAL A 239 11.87 4.91 4.96
C VAL A 239 12.69 6.11 5.43
N ALA A 240 12.29 7.35 5.10
CA ALA A 240 13.02 8.57 5.47
C ALA A 240 13.15 8.81 6.99
N THR A 241 12.36 8.15 7.82
CA THR A 241 12.46 8.21 9.29
C THR A 241 13.38 7.15 9.90
N THR A 242 13.78 6.16 9.10
CA THR A 242 14.66 5.08 9.57
C THR A 242 16.14 5.54 9.57
N PRO A 243 17.03 4.88 10.33
CA PRO A 243 18.48 5.15 10.28
C PRO A 243 19.05 5.01 8.87
N ALA A 244 20.11 5.75 8.54
CA ALA A 244 20.67 5.81 7.18
C ALA A 244 21.00 4.43 6.57
N ASP A 245 21.56 3.51 7.35
CA ASP A 245 21.81 2.12 6.91
C ASP A 245 20.51 1.37 6.57
N ALA A 246 19.47 1.52 7.41
CA ALA A 246 18.16 0.94 7.17
C ALA A 246 17.47 1.52 5.92
N GLN A 247 17.66 2.82 5.64
CA GLN A 247 17.16 3.44 4.42
C GLN A 247 17.73 2.76 3.18
N VAL A 248 19.05 2.55 3.14
CA VAL A 248 19.74 1.86 2.05
C VAL A 248 19.21 0.43 1.90
N LYS A 249 19.02 -0.29 3.00
CA LYS A 249 18.47 -1.66 2.99
C LYS A 249 17.04 -1.71 2.46
N LEU A 250 16.13 -0.88 2.96
CA LEU A 250 14.73 -0.83 2.52
C LEU A 250 14.62 -0.41 1.05
N LYS A 251 15.47 0.50 0.58
CA LYS A 251 15.53 0.86 -0.85
C LYS A 251 16.04 -0.28 -1.72
N LYS A 252 17.05 -1.02 -1.25
CA LYS A 252 17.53 -2.21 -1.94
C LYS A 252 16.46 -3.31 -2.01
N LYS A 253 15.71 -3.52 -0.92
CA LYS A 253 14.58 -4.46 -0.88
C LYS A 253 13.44 -4.05 -1.80
N GLU A 254 13.08 -2.76 -1.82
CA GLU A 254 12.13 -2.21 -2.79
C GLU A 254 12.57 -2.52 -4.23
N GLN A 255 13.84 -2.32 -4.57
CA GLN A 255 14.35 -2.62 -5.90
C GLN A 255 14.24 -4.11 -6.25
N TYR A 256 14.57 -5.01 -5.32
CA TYR A 256 14.40 -6.45 -5.55
C TYR A 256 12.94 -6.84 -5.83
N VAL A 257 11.97 -6.23 -5.14
CA VAL A 257 10.55 -6.45 -5.42
C VAL A 257 10.20 -5.95 -6.82
N VAL A 258 10.60 -4.73 -7.17
CA VAL A 258 10.35 -4.14 -8.49
C VAL A 258 10.94 -5.02 -9.61
N ASP A 259 12.20 -5.42 -9.46
CA ASP A 259 12.90 -6.26 -10.44
C ASP A 259 12.29 -7.64 -10.56
N TYR A 260 11.88 -8.25 -9.44
CA TYR A 260 11.22 -9.55 -9.43
C TYR A 260 9.90 -9.52 -10.21
N PHE A 261 8.99 -8.60 -9.89
CA PHE A 261 7.71 -8.50 -10.62
C PHE A 261 7.92 -8.22 -12.11
N LYS A 262 8.94 -7.42 -12.45
CA LYS A 262 9.26 -7.13 -13.86
C LYS A 262 9.86 -8.32 -14.59
N THR A 263 10.80 -9.03 -13.98
CA THR A 263 11.53 -10.13 -14.64
C THR A 263 10.75 -11.44 -14.65
N ALA A 264 10.10 -11.79 -13.54
CA ALA A 264 9.33 -13.03 -13.42
C ALA A 264 7.98 -12.97 -14.15
N PHE A 265 7.33 -11.80 -14.14
CA PHE A 265 5.93 -11.68 -14.59
C PHE A 265 5.67 -10.55 -15.59
N ASN A 266 6.70 -9.80 -15.99
CA ASN A 266 6.57 -8.61 -16.85
C ASN A 266 5.60 -7.53 -16.30
N ILE A 267 5.47 -7.46 -14.98
CA ILE A 267 4.62 -6.47 -14.30
C ILE A 267 5.47 -5.25 -13.94
N ASP A 268 5.03 -4.07 -14.36
CA ASP A 268 5.52 -2.82 -13.78
C ASP A 268 4.92 -2.64 -12.38
N PHE A 269 5.74 -2.85 -11.36
CA PHE A 269 5.31 -2.81 -9.97
C PHE A 269 4.80 -1.42 -9.56
N TYR A 270 5.38 -0.32 -10.09
CA TYR A 270 4.91 1.02 -9.76
C TYR A 270 3.58 1.34 -10.43
N GLN A 271 3.34 0.81 -11.64
CA GLN A 271 2.01 0.88 -12.25
C GLN A 271 0.99 0.05 -11.47
N LEU A 272 1.33 -1.16 -11.03
CA LEU A 272 0.48 -1.97 -10.15
C LEU A 272 0.15 -1.23 -8.84
N GLN A 273 1.17 -0.69 -8.18
CA GLN A 273 1.01 0.11 -6.96
C GLN A 273 0.08 1.31 -7.21
N LYS A 274 0.23 2.01 -8.34
CA LYS A 274 -0.64 3.12 -8.72
C LYS A 274 -2.10 2.68 -8.84
N GLU A 275 -2.39 1.57 -9.51
CA GLU A 275 -3.76 1.08 -9.67
C GLU A 275 -4.38 0.60 -8.35
N VAL A 276 -3.59 -0.03 -7.47
CA VAL A 276 -4.01 -0.37 -6.10
C VAL A 276 -4.36 0.91 -5.31
N GLN A 277 -3.53 1.94 -5.38
CA GLN A 277 -3.80 3.22 -4.70
C GLN A 277 -5.04 3.91 -5.27
N LYS A 278 -5.25 3.91 -6.60
CA LYS A 278 -6.49 4.41 -7.22
C LYS A 278 -7.73 3.70 -6.68
N ALA A 279 -7.66 2.37 -6.50
CA ALA A 279 -8.77 1.60 -5.93
C ALA A 279 -9.03 1.98 -4.46
N LEU A 280 -7.97 2.09 -3.64
CA LEU A 280 -8.08 2.52 -2.24
C LEU A 280 -8.62 3.96 -2.11
N PHE A 281 -8.28 4.86 -3.02
CA PHE A 281 -8.77 6.24 -3.02
C PHE A 281 -10.28 6.36 -3.30
N LYS A 282 -10.91 5.33 -3.89
CA LYS A 282 -12.38 5.27 -4.02
C LYS A 282 -13.06 4.96 -2.69
N VAL A 283 -12.37 4.28 -1.77
CA VAL A 283 -12.85 4.01 -0.41
C VAL A 283 -12.61 5.23 0.47
N SER A 284 -11.38 5.75 0.47
CA SER A 284 -11.02 6.94 1.23
C SER A 284 -10.11 7.84 0.40
N PRO A 285 -10.63 8.95 -0.14
CA PRO A 285 -9.82 9.88 -0.92
C PRO A 285 -8.62 10.40 -0.12
N PRO A 286 -7.45 10.58 -0.77
CA PRO A 286 -6.27 11.07 -0.08
C PRO A 286 -6.51 12.51 0.39
N VAL A 287 -6.14 12.83 1.62
CA VAL A 287 -6.28 14.17 2.21
C VAL A 287 -4.89 14.78 2.32
N LEU A 288 -4.62 15.89 1.62
CA LEU A 288 -3.29 16.50 1.55
C LEU A 288 -2.69 16.79 2.93
N SER A 289 -3.49 17.31 3.87
CA SER A 289 -3.03 17.63 5.23
C SER A 289 -2.60 16.41 6.05
N ARG A 290 -3.09 15.20 5.71
CA ARG A 290 -2.68 13.94 6.33
C ARG A 290 -1.46 13.32 5.66
N LEU A 291 -0.99 13.93 4.58
CA LEU A 291 0.15 13.46 3.78
C LEU A 291 1.26 14.50 3.71
N THR A 292 1.17 15.63 4.41
CA THR A 292 2.19 16.70 4.35
C THR A 292 2.96 16.74 5.67
N GLY A 293 4.28 16.58 5.60
CA GLY A 293 5.16 16.60 6.76
C GLY A 293 6.19 15.48 6.75
N TYR A 294 7.25 15.69 7.54
CA TYR A 294 8.32 14.71 7.72
C TYR A 294 7.77 13.41 8.33
N GLY A 295 8.13 12.27 7.72
CA GLY A 295 7.69 10.94 8.17
C GLY A 295 6.23 10.60 7.89
N VAL A 296 5.49 11.50 7.24
CA VAL A 296 4.05 11.30 6.96
C VAL A 296 3.79 11.10 5.46
N GLY A 297 4.45 11.90 4.60
CA GLY A 297 4.26 11.82 3.16
C GLY A 297 5.18 12.80 2.44
N TYR A 298 4.59 13.80 1.80
CA TYR A 298 5.29 14.88 1.12
C TYR A 298 6.10 15.73 2.09
N THR A 299 7.38 15.89 1.79
CA THR A 299 8.32 16.74 2.54
C THR A 299 8.64 18.02 1.79
N THR A 300 8.19 18.17 0.54
CA THR A 300 8.40 19.40 -0.22
C THR A 300 7.17 19.91 -0.92
N LEU A 301 7.08 21.24 -1.08
CA LEU A 301 6.24 21.90 -2.08
C LEU A 301 7.13 22.83 -2.90
N TYR A 302 7.26 22.56 -4.20
CA TYR A 302 7.99 23.41 -5.14
C TYR A 302 7.00 24.24 -5.97
N SER A 303 7.27 25.52 -6.14
CA SER A 303 6.50 26.38 -7.04
C SER A 303 7.40 27.39 -7.73
N ASN A 304 7.11 27.61 -9.02
CA ASN A 304 7.63 28.75 -9.77
C ASN A 304 6.45 29.65 -10.16
N PRO A 305 6.07 30.64 -9.32
CA PRO A 305 4.90 31.48 -9.58
C PRO A 305 4.95 32.27 -10.89
N SER A 306 6.12 32.36 -11.54
CA SER A 306 6.26 33.04 -12.83
C SER A 306 5.88 32.17 -14.03
N THR A 307 5.86 30.85 -13.85
CA THR A 307 5.52 29.88 -14.90
C THR A 307 4.32 29.01 -14.55
N ASP A 308 4.01 28.91 -13.25
CA ASP A 308 2.91 28.13 -12.70
C ASP A 308 1.56 28.73 -13.11
N PRO A 309 0.73 28.02 -13.89
CA PRO A 309 -0.56 28.54 -14.31
C PRO A 309 -1.55 28.61 -13.14
N ASN A 310 -2.30 29.70 -13.03
CA ASN A 310 -3.34 29.87 -12.01
C ASN A 310 -2.83 29.99 -10.56
N GLN A 311 -1.67 30.61 -10.32
CA GLN A 311 -1.43 31.17 -8.98
C GLN A 311 -2.52 32.21 -8.68
N SER A 312 -2.96 32.29 -7.42
CA SER A 312 -4.00 33.26 -7.07
C SER A 312 -3.56 34.69 -7.38
N ALA A 313 -4.51 35.53 -7.80
CA ALA A 313 -4.20 36.91 -8.19
C ALA A 313 -3.52 37.70 -7.06
N GLU A 314 -3.92 37.48 -5.81
CA GLU A 314 -3.31 38.13 -4.64
C GLU A 314 -1.85 37.69 -4.46
N PHE A 315 -1.60 36.37 -4.44
CA PHE A 315 -0.25 35.84 -4.24
C PHE A 315 0.68 36.20 -5.41
N LEU A 316 0.20 36.09 -6.65
CA LEU A 316 0.95 36.45 -7.85
C LEU A 316 1.28 37.95 -7.90
N GLY A 317 0.36 38.81 -7.44
CA GLY A 317 0.61 40.25 -7.30
C GLY A 317 1.77 40.55 -6.35
N LEU A 318 1.78 39.91 -5.18
CA LEU A 318 2.87 40.03 -4.20
C LEU A 318 4.19 39.48 -4.74
N TRP A 319 4.15 38.35 -5.45
CA TRP A 319 5.32 37.76 -6.09
C TRP A 319 5.92 38.69 -7.14
N ASN A 320 5.08 39.30 -8.00
CA ASN A 320 5.52 40.22 -9.03
C ASN A 320 6.10 41.52 -8.44
N ALA A 321 5.53 42.02 -7.34
CA ALA A 321 6.11 43.14 -6.61
C ALA A 321 7.50 42.79 -6.04
N ALA A 322 7.65 41.60 -5.46
CA ALA A 322 8.93 41.10 -4.98
C ALA A 322 9.96 40.94 -6.10
N ARG A 323 9.55 40.42 -7.26
CA ARG A 323 10.39 40.34 -8.47
C ARG A 323 10.92 41.70 -8.90
N THR A 324 10.06 42.72 -8.95
CA THR A 324 10.47 44.10 -9.30
C THR A 324 11.47 44.65 -8.28
N SER A 325 11.23 44.42 -6.99
CA SER A 325 12.15 44.83 -5.92
C SER A 325 13.49 44.09 -5.99
N MET A 326 13.49 42.81 -6.30
CA MET A 326 14.70 42.00 -6.53
C MET A 326 15.49 42.48 -7.74
N ALA A 327 14.82 42.79 -8.86
CA ALA A 327 15.44 43.32 -10.07
C ALA A 327 16.13 44.67 -9.83
N ALA A 328 15.50 45.57 -9.05
CA ALA A 328 16.13 46.82 -8.64
C ALA A 328 17.40 46.62 -7.78
N GLY A 329 17.56 45.44 -7.17
CA GLY A 329 18.76 45.03 -6.45
C GLY A 329 19.79 44.29 -7.30
N GLY A 330 19.59 44.15 -8.61
CA GLY A 330 20.47 43.39 -9.49
C GLY A 330 20.28 41.87 -9.41
N PHE A 331 19.11 41.40 -8.96
CA PHE A 331 18.78 39.98 -8.83
C PHE A 331 17.54 39.59 -9.65
N VAL A 332 17.45 38.32 -10.04
CA VAL A 332 16.28 37.74 -10.71
C VAL A 332 15.71 36.63 -9.85
N LEU A 333 14.56 36.87 -9.22
CA LEU A 333 13.82 35.87 -8.46
C LEU A 333 13.24 34.80 -9.39
N LYS A 334 13.40 33.52 -9.04
CA LYS A 334 13.02 32.37 -9.88
C LYS A 334 11.82 31.61 -9.33
N ASP A 335 11.97 31.02 -8.14
CA ASP A 335 11.04 30.05 -7.58
C ASP A 335 11.14 30.02 -6.05
N PHE A 336 10.24 29.26 -5.41
CA PHE A 336 10.37 28.92 -4.01
C PHE A 336 10.15 27.42 -3.77
N LEU A 337 10.81 26.93 -2.71
CA LEU A 337 10.69 25.57 -2.22
C LEU A 337 10.36 25.62 -0.73
N MET A 338 9.26 25.00 -0.33
CA MET A 338 9.00 24.67 1.07
C MET A 338 9.54 23.27 1.35
N THR A 339 10.32 23.13 2.42
CA THR A 339 10.79 21.84 2.92
C THR A 339 10.23 21.61 4.32
N PHE A 340 9.34 20.64 4.47
CA PHE A 340 8.73 20.20 5.72
C PHE A 340 9.64 19.19 6.43
N LYS A 341 10.26 19.64 7.52
CA LYS A 341 11.27 18.90 8.30
C LYS A 341 10.65 18.32 9.57
N ALA A 342 11.45 17.53 10.29
CA ALA A 342 11.13 17.08 11.64
C ALA A 342 10.88 18.27 12.59
N ASN A 343 10.30 18.00 13.76
CA ASN A 343 10.01 18.99 14.81
C ASN A 343 9.11 20.15 14.34
N ASN A 344 8.19 19.88 13.41
CA ASN A 344 7.26 20.87 12.88
C ASN A 344 7.95 22.13 12.31
N VAL A 345 9.11 21.97 11.67
CA VAL A 345 9.82 23.07 11.01
C VAL A 345 9.56 23.02 9.51
N MET A 346 9.24 24.16 8.90
CA MET A 346 9.21 24.35 7.45
C MET A 346 10.30 25.35 7.06
N THR A 347 11.23 24.96 6.19
CA THR A 347 12.18 25.90 5.58
C THR A 347 11.60 26.39 4.27
N LEU A 348 11.39 27.69 4.16
CA LEU A 348 11.10 28.36 2.91
C LEU A 348 12.41 28.81 2.27
N ARG A 349 12.68 28.29 1.08
CA ARG A 349 13.82 28.66 0.26
C ARG A 349 13.34 29.47 -0.94
N TYR A 350 13.93 30.62 -1.18
CA TYR A 350 13.84 31.34 -2.45
C TYR A 350 15.07 31.07 -3.30
N THR A 351 14.87 30.74 -4.58
CA THR A 351 15.94 30.68 -5.57
C THR A 351 15.97 31.97 -6.37
N PHE A 352 17.15 32.56 -6.51
CA PHE A 352 17.35 33.76 -7.32
C PHE A 352 18.73 33.77 -7.96
N THR A 353 18.90 34.53 -9.03
CA THR A 353 20.20 34.68 -9.70
C THR A 353 20.67 36.13 -9.64
N ASN A 354 21.94 36.36 -9.96
CA ASN A 354 22.37 37.69 -10.40
C ASN A 354 21.62 38.13 -11.67
N ALA A 355 21.71 39.41 -12.01
CA ALA A 355 21.03 40.00 -13.17
C ALA A 355 21.35 39.28 -14.49
N THR A 356 22.58 38.77 -14.65
CA THR A 356 23.01 38.03 -15.85
C THR A 356 22.57 36.57 -15.87
N GLY A 357 22.02 36.05 -14.77
CA GLY A 357 21.53 34.67 -14.68
C GLY A 357 22.62 33.60 -14.53
N THR A 358 23.89 33.99 -14.38
CA THR A 358 25.04 33.07 -14.35
C THR A 358 25.27 32.43 -12.98
N THR A 359 24.92 33.13 -11.91
CA THR A 359 25.16 32.67 -10.54
C THR A 359 23.84 32.52 -9.82
N THR A 360 23.57 31.31 -9.31
CA THR A 360 22.39 30.99 -8.51
C THR A 360 22.69 31.12 -7.03
N TYR A 361 21.76 31.75 -6.31
CA TYR A 361 21.76 31.92 -4.88
C TYR A 361 20.49 31.32 -4.28
N PHE A 362 20.60 30.90 -3.03
CA PHE A 362 19.47 30.43 -2.22
C PHE A 362 19.36 31.28 -0.98
N ALA A 363 18.13 31.64 -0.60
CA ALA A 363 17.81 32.34 0.63
C ALA A 363 16.80 31.54 1.45
N ASP A 364 17.17 31.17 2.67
CA ASP A 364 16.38 30.30 3.54
C ASP A 364 15.81 31.04 4.75
N ALA A 365 14.58 30.71 5.12
CA ALA A 365 13.96 31.08 6.39
C ALA A 365 13.18 29.90 6.97
N ASP A 366 13.40 29.62 8.25
CA ASP A 366 12.71 28.57 8.99
C ASP A 366 11.47 29.13 9.70
N TYR A 367 10.37 28.39 9.56
CA TYR A 367 9.07 28.67 10.16
C TYR A 367 8.65 27.48 11.03
N THR A 368 8.02 27.76 12.17
CA THR A 368 7.20 26.79 12.88
C THR A 368 5.94 26.52 12.07
N LEU A 369 5.73 25.26 11.69
CA LEU A 369 4.56 24.76 10.99
C LEU A 369 3.53 24.24 12.00
N ALA A 370 2.33 24.82 12.00
CA ALA A 370 1.19 24.21 12.69
C ALA A 370 0.17 23.75 11.65
N LEU A 371 0.23 22.47 11.26
CA LEU A 371 -0.69 21.83 10.32
C LEU A 371 -1.64 20.88 11.06
N ASN A 372 -2.94 21.15 11.02
CA ASN A 372 -3.95 20.23 11.53
C ASN A 372 -4.29 19.18 10.46
N ALA A 373 -3.95 17.92 10.73
CA ALA A 373 -4.15 16.81 9.80
C ALA A 373 -5.62 16.58 9.41
N ASN A 374 -6.58 16.93 10.27
CA ASN A 374 -8.01 16.68 10.04
C ASN A 374 -8.73 17.85 9.36
N THR A 375 -8.39 19.09 9.70
CA THR A 375 -9.07 20.29 9.16
C THR A 375 -8.31 20.97 8.04
N GLY A 376 -7.05 20.58 7.81
CA GLY A 376 -6.10 21.23 6.91
C GLY A 376 -5.65 22.60 7.39
N LEU A 377 -6.13 23.10 8.53
CA LEU A 377 -5.76 24.42 9.06
C LEU A 377 -4.24 24.47 9.25
N THR A 378 -3.60 25.43 8.59
CA THR A 378 -2.15 25.59 8.55
C THR A 378 -1.76 27.01 8.89
N THR A 379 -0.76 27.17 9.75
CA THR A 379 -0.06 28.44 9.93
C THR A 379 1.45 28.23 9.82
N PHE A 380 2.14 29.26 9.33
CA PHE A 380 3.60 29.31 9.27
C PHE A 380 4.05 30.49 10.12
N THR A 381 4.70 30.24 11.25
CA THR A 381 5.19 31.31 12.13
C THR A 381 6.71 31.41 11.98
N LEU A 382 7.22 32.55 11.54
CA LEU A 382 8.67 32.75 11.38
C LEU A 382 9.38 32.47 12.72
N MET A 383 10.39 31.60 12.71
CA MET A 383 11.14 31.29 13.93
C MET A 383 11.99 32.50 14.35
N ALA A 384 11.95 32.83 15.64
CA ALA A 384 12.67 33.99 16.18
C ALA A 384 14.20 33.87 16.03
N THR A 385 14.73 32.65 16.11
CA THR A 385 16.13 32.34 15.86
C THR A 385 16.24 31.55 14.57
N GLN A 386 17.01 32.08 13.62
CA GLN A 386 17.31 31.43 12.36
C GLN A 386 18.67 30.72 12.46
N PRO A 387 18.86 29.56 11.82
CA PRO A 387 20.16 28.92 11.72
C PRO A 387 21.21 29.83 11.08
N THR A 388 22.48 29.53 11.35
CA THR A 388 23.61 30.21 10.71
C THR A 388 24.04 29.47 9.45
N GLY A 389 24.29 30.20 8.37
CA GLY A 389 24.71 29.63 7.10
C GLY A 389 24.52 30.60 5.95
N THR A 390 25.21 30.37 4.84
CA THR A 390 25.20 31.26 3.67
C THR A 390 23.78 31.53 3.16
N THR A 391 22.91 30.52 3.14
CA THR A 391 21.53 30.69 2.66
C THR A 391 20.68 31.55 3.61
N TYR A 392 20.85 31.40 4.93
CA TYR A 392 20.18 32.26 5.91
C TYR A 392 20.73 33.69 5.89
N SER A 393 22.04 33.87 5.66
CA SER A 393 22.63 35.20 5.45
C SER A 393 22.08 35.87 4.19
N ASN A 394 21.92 35.13 3.09
CA ASN A 394 21.30 35.62 1.87
C ASN A 394 19.84 36.07 2.09
N MET A 395 19.08 35.37 2.94
CA MET A 395 17.74 35.82 3.33
C MET A 395 17.79 37.20 3.99
N GLY A 396 18.77 37.46 4.86
CA GLY A 396 18.97 38.79 5.45
C GLY A 396 19.16 39.90 4.40
N VAL A 397 19.82 39.60 3.28
CA VAL A 397 20.05 40.55 2.17
C VAL A 397 18.75 40.84 1.40
N ILE A 398 17.91 39.82 1.18
CA ILE A 398 16.71 39.96 0.33
C ILE A 398 15.41 40.16 1.11
N ASN A 399 15.41 40.05 2.45
CA ASN A 399 14.20 40.02 3.27
C ASN A 399 13.28 41.24 3.02
N ALA A 400 13.85 42.44 2.98
CA ALA A 400 13.09 43.67 2.69
C ALA A 400 12.47 43.67 1.28
N ARG A 401 13.13 43.01 0.31
CA ARG A 401 12.64 42.88 -1.07
C ARG A 401 11.51 41.86 -1.19
N MET A 402 11.49 40.89 -0.28
CA MET A 402 10.47 39.82 -0.20
C MET A 402 9.35 40.13 0.80
N ALA A 403 9.29 41.34 1.38
CA ALA A 403 8.43 41.66 2.52
C ALA A 403 6.94 41.30 2.33
N GLY A 404 6.37 41.57 1.15
CA GLY A 404 4.97 41.23 0.84
C GLY A 404 4.70 39.72 0.83
N VAL A 405 5.59 38.95 0.19
CA VAL A 405 5.50 37.49 0.12
C VAL A 405 5.76 36.87 1.49
N ASN A 406 6.78 37.34 2.22
CA ASN A 406 7.09 36.88 3.57
C ASN A 406 5.93 37.13 4.53
N SER A 407 5.31 38.31 4.47
CA SER A 407 4.11 38.65 5.26
C SER A 407 2.93 37.77 4.90
N TYR A 408 2.73 37.46 3.62
CA TYR A 408 1.67 36.56 3.17
C TYR A 408 1.77 35.19 3.85
N PHE A 409 2.96 34.61 3.92
CA PHE A 409 3.19 33.35 4.63
C PHE A 409 3.06 33.50 6.15
N SER A 410 3.67 34.51 6.75
CA SER A 410 3.81 34.61 8.22
C SER A 410 2.56 35.10 8.95
N THR A 411 1.69 35.85 8.27
CA THR A 411 0.44 36.39 8.85
C THR A 411 -0.79 35.62 8.38
N GLY A 412 -0.65 34.83 7.31
CA GLY A 412 -1.73 34.04 6.75
C GLY A 412 -2.11 32.85 7.64
N SER A 413 -3.40 32.58 7.69
CA SER A 413 -3.94 31.30 8.12
C SER A 413 -4.52 30.60 6.90
N PHE A 414 -4.13 29.34 6.69
CA PHE A 414 -4.41 28.61 5.46
C PHE A 414 -5.15 27.30 5.70
N ARG A 415 -5.71 26.71 4.65
CA ARG A 415 -6.18 25.34 4.58
C ARG A 415 -5.39 24.61 3.51
N ALA A 416 -4.63 23.60 3.89
CA ALA A 416 -3.94 22.70 2.98
C ALA A 416 -4.97 21.80 2.27
N ASN A 417 -5.05 21.88 0.96
CA ASN A 417 -5.91 21.02 0.16
C ASN A 417 -5.35 20.83 -1.26
N TRP A 418 -5.87 19.84 -1.99
CA TRP A 418 -5.58 19.66 -3.40
C TRP A 418 -6.17 20.81 -4.22
N ILE A 419 -5.49 21.18 -5.31
CA ILE A 419 -5.97 22.18 -6.28
C ILE A 419 -6.69 21.55 -7.49
N ASN A 420 -6.96 20.24 -7.45
CA ASN A 420 -7.46 19.47 -8.58
C ASN A 420 -8.85 19.92 -9.10
N GLN A 421 -9.59 20.72 -8.33
CA GLN A 421 -10.84 21.36 -8.75
C GLN A 421 -10.62 22.57 -9.67
N ILE A 422 -9.44 23.21 -9.58
CA ILE A 422 -9.04 24.35 -10.42
C ILE A 422 -8.12 23.89 -11.54
N ILE A 423 -7.15 23.02 -11.22
CA ILE A 423 -6.17 22.46 -12.15
C ILE A 423 -6.33 20.93 -12.13
N PRO A 424 -7.10 20.35 -13.06
CA PRO A 424 -7.35 18.91 -13.08
C PRO A 424 -6.05 18.08 -13.11
N GLY A 425 -5.97 17.06 -12.26
CA GLY A 425 -4.80 16.20 -12.14
C GLY A 425 -5.00 15.08 -11.12
N GLU A 426 -4.10 14.10 -11.12
CA GLU A 426 -4.10 13.02 -10.14
C GLU A 426 -3.64 13.53 -8.76
N ILE A 427 -4.29 13.03 -7.71
CA ILE A 427 -4.00 13.38 -6.30
C ILE A 427 -3.45 12.16 -5.55
N GLY A 428 -2.62 12.41 -4.53
CA GLY A 428 -2.05 11.33 -3.71
C GLY A 428 -0.80 10.65 -4.29
N TYR A 429 -0.22 11.19 -5.36
CA TYR A 429 1.03 10.69 -5.98
C TYR A 429 2.15 11.75 -5.93
N LEU A 430 3.39 11.30 -6.11
CA LEU A 430 4.50 12.24 -6.33
C LEU A 430 4.22 13.08 -7.58
N GLY A 431 4.40 14.39 -7.47
CA GLY A 431 4.07 15.33 -8.54
C GLY A 431 2.63 15.86 -8.49
N SER A 432 1.77 15.37 -7.59
CA SER A 432 0.44 15.95 -7.37
C SER A 432 0.54 17.42 -6.94
N LEU A 433 -0.40 18.25 -7.38
CA LEU A 433 -0.44 19.67 -7.03
C LEU A 433 -1.20 19.91 -5.72
N GLY A 434 -0.52 20.49 -4.73
CA GLY A 434 -1.09 20.90 -3.46
C GLY A 434 -1.16 22.42 -3.32
N ALA A 435 -2.14 22.91 -2.58
CA ALA A 435 -2.35 24.33 -2.35
C ALA A 435 -2.64 24.63 -0.87
N PHE A 436 -2.35 25.87 -0.49
CA PHE A 436 -2.66 26.43 0.81
C PHE A 436 -3.57 27.65 0.59
N TYR A 437 -4.87 27.46 0.85
CA TYR A 437 -5.91 28.47 0.65
C TYR A 437 -6.09 29.31 1.89
N LYS A 438 -6.11 30.65 1.81
CA LYS A 438 -6.39 31.49 2.97
C LYS A 438 -7.76 31.13 3.57
N THR A 439 -7.82 31.00 4.88
CA THR A 439 -9.05 30.69 5.62
C THR A 439 -10.11 31.79 5.48
N THR A 440 -9.68 33.03 5.26
CA THR A 440 -10.53 34.21 5.09
C THR A 440 -10.98 34.44 3.65
N ASN A 441 -10.30 33.86 2.66
CA ASN A 441 -10.60 34.04 1.24
C ASN A 441 -10.08 32.86 0.41
N ALA A 442 -10.99 31.98 -0.03
CA ALA A 442 -10.64 30.81 -0.83
C ALA A 442 -10.06 31.14 -2.21
N ASN A 443 -10.25 32.36 -2.73
CA ASN A 443 -9.64 32.81 -3.98
C ASN A 443 -8.18 33.27 -3.80
N SER A 444 -7.69 33.30 -2.56
CA SER A 444 -6.30 33.62 -2.24
C SER A 444 -5.58 32.36 -1.78
N TYR A 445 -4.60 31.93 -2.56
CA TYR A 445 -3.82 30.73 -2.30
C TYR A 445 -2.46 30.80 -3.00
N PHE A 446 -1.54 29.99 -2.50
CA PHE A 446 -0.40 29.55 -3.30
C PHE A 446 -0.51 28.04 -3.48
N TYR A 447 0.01 27.56 -4.60
CA TYR A 447 0.07 26.14 -4.88
C TYR A 447 1.45 25.76 -5.41
N GLY A 448 1.74 24.46 -5.40
CA GLY A 448 2.95 23.93 -6.00
C GLY A 448 2.89 22.41 -6.15
N THR A 449 3.97 21.86 -6.67
CA THR A 449 4.17 20.42 -6.85
C THR A 449 4.62 19.80 -5.53
N MET A 450 3.87 18.81 -5.04
CA MET A 450 4.19 18.07 -3.83
C MET A 450 5.24 16.99 -4.13
N GLY A 451 6.29 16.94 -3.33
CA GLY A 451 7.45 16.04 -3.50
C GLY A 451 7.98 15.46 -2.18
N GLN A 452 9.06 14.69 -2.28
CA GLN A 452 9.72 14.01 -1.16
C GLN A 452 11.23 14.20 -1.15
#